data_AF-A0A6J6JPI6-F1
#
_entry.id   AF-A0A6J6JPI6-F1
#
_cell.length_a   1.000
_cell.length_b   1.000
_cell.length_c   1.000
_cell.angle_alpha   90.00
_cell.angle_beta   90.00
_cell.angle_gamma   90.00
#
_symmetry.space_group_name_H-M   'P 1'
#
loop_
_entity.id
_entity.type
_entity.pdbx_description
1 polymer ?
#
loop_
_entity_poly.entity_id
_entity_poly.type
_entity_poly.pdbx_seq_one_letter_code
_entity_poly.pdbx_strand_id
1 'polypeptide(L)' 'MIITAPTIEEATYKSATLDRQCKLMYDVLVAGRSATTVPPVVRPAMKASLLERGTEVYWAGAVRRLIREEPDVLE' A
#
# COMPACT_ATOMS: atom_id res chain seq x y z
N MET A 1 -8.90 10.21 -4.03
CA MET A 1 -9.02 9.07 -3.11
C MET A 1 -8.73 9.56 -1.71
N ILE A 2 -9.47 9.12 -0.69
CA ILE A 2 -9.25 9.52 0.72
C ILE A 2 -8.92 8.26 1.51
N ILE A 3 -7.83 8.30 2.28
CA ILE A 3 -7.37 7.18 3.10
C ILE A 3 -7.26 7.64 4.55
N THR A 4 -7.83 6.85 5.45
CA THR A 4 -7.76 7.08 6.89
C THR A 4 -7.17 5.86 7.59
N ALA A 5 -6.38 6.13 8.63
CA ALA A 5 -5.78 5.13 9.50
C ALA A 5 -5.41 5.76 10.86
N PRO A 6 -5.18 4.93 11.90
CA PRO A 6 -4.77 5.43 13.22
C PRO A 6 -3.40 6.13 13.23
N THR A 7 -2.52 5.81 12.29
CA THR A 7 -1.18 6.40 12.18
C THR A 7 -0.85 6.83 10.75
N ILE A 8 0.14 7.72 10.61
CA ILE A 8 0.62 8.22 9.32
C ILE A 8 1.26 7.09 8.52
N GLU A 9 2.01 6.19 9.17
CA GLU A 9 2.67 5.04 8.56
C GLU A 9 1.64 4.12 7.91
N GLU A 10 0.57 3.79 8.64
CA GLU A 10 -0.50 2.93 8.15
C GLU A 10 -1.27 3.61 7.01
N ALA A 11 -1.58 4.91 7.14
CA ALA A 11 -2.25 5.67 6.08
C ALA A 11 -1.40 5.71 4.81
N THR A 12 -0.09 5.97 4.94
CA THR A 12 0.88 6.00 3.84
C THR A 12 0.98 4.64 3.16
N TYR A 13 1.10 3.55 3.94
CA TYR A 13 1.15 2.19 3.42
C TYR A 13 -0.14 1.80 2.68
N LYS A 14 -1.31 2.10 3.25
CA LYS A 14 -2.61 1.88 2.61
C LYS A 14 -2.75 2.67 1.31
N SER A 15 -2.34 3.93 1.31
CA SER A 15 -2.40 4.79 0.12
C SER A 15 -1.56 4.20 -1.01
N ALA A 16 -0.29 3.88 -0.74
CA ALA A 16 0.62 3.34 -1.74
C ALA A 16 0.23 1.94 -2.23
N THR A 17 -0.30 1.08 -1.35
CA THR A 17 -0.76 -0.25 -1.76
C THR A 17 -2.02 -0.16 -2.60
N LEU A 18 -2.96 0.72 -2.27
CA LEU A 18 -4.18 0.90 -3.05
C LEU A 18 -3.88 1.44 -4.45
N ASP A 19 -2.99 2.42 -4.59
CA ASP A 19 -2.57 2.92 -5.90
C ASP A 19 -1.98 1.81 -6.79
N ARG A 20 -1.08 0.99 -6.22
CA ARG A 20 -0.53 -0.20 -6.91
C ARG A 20 -1.61 -1.21 -7.30
N GLN A 21 -2.59 -1.44 -6.44
CA GLN A 21 -3.71 -2.34 -6.76
C GLN A 21 -4.59 -1.76 -7.88
N CYS A 22 -4.86 -0.45 -7.88
CA CYS A 22 -5.59 0.20 -8.96
C CYS A 22 -4.86 0.03 -10.30
N LYS A 23 -3.53 0.24 -10.33
CA LYS A 23 -2.72 0.00 -11.52
C LYS A 23 -2.75 -1.46 -11.97
N LEU A 24 -2.57 -2.41 -11.06
CA LEU A 24 -2.62 -3.84 -11.37
C LEU A 24 -3.97 -4.25 -11.95
N MET A 25 -5.07 -3.76 -11.36
CA MET A 25 -6.43 -4.05 -11.84
C MET A 25 -6.68 -3.46 -13.23
N TYR A 26 -6.16 -2.26 -13.49
CA TYR A 26 -6.20 -1.69 -14.84
C TYR A 26 -5.42 -2.54 -15.84
N ASP A 27 -4.22 -3.02 -15.48
CA ASP A 27 -3.41 -3.87 -16.35
C ASP A 27 -4.10 -5.20 -16.66
N VAL A 28 -4.76 -5.81 -15.67
CA VAL A 28 -5.58 -7.02 -15.84
C VAL A 28 -6.73 -6.76 -16.81
N LEU A 29 -7.42 -5.63 -16.67
CA LEU A 29 -8.52 -5.22 -17.54
C LEU A 29 -8.08 -5.05 -18.99
N VAL A 30 -7.00 -4.29 -19.23
CA VAL A 30 -6.46 -4.04 -20.59
C VAL A 30 -5.93 -5.32 -21.22
N ALA A 31 -5.39 -6.24 -20.43
CA ALA A 31 -4.95 -7.56 -20.91
C ALA A 31 -6.12 -8.52 -21.25
N GLY A 32 -7.38 -8.12 -21.04
CA GLY A 32 -8.55 -8.97 -21.28
C GLY A 32 -8.60 -10.20 -20.35
N ARG A 33 -7.93 -10.14 -19.19
CA ARG A 33 -7.84 -11.25 -18.23
C ARG A 33 -8.88 -11.09 -17.14
N SER A 34 -9.34 -12.22 -16.59
CA SER A 34 -10.16 -12.22 -15.39
C SER A 34 -9.29 -11.96 -14.15
N ALA A 35 -9.76 -11.07 -13.27
CA ALA A 35 -9.10 -10.82 -11.99
C ALA A 35 -9.27 -12.02 -11.05
N THR A 36 -8.18 -12.41 -10.37
CA THR A 36 -8.23 -13.40 -9.31
C THR A 36 -8.81 -12.76 -8.05
N THR A 37 -9.90 -13.32 -7.53
CA THR A 37 -10.54 -12.80 -6.33
C THR A 37 -10.01 -13.49 -5.08
N VAL A 38 -9.73 -12.70 -4.04
CA VAL A 38 -9.43 -13.26 -2.72
C VAL A 38 -10.75 -13.64 -2.04
N PRO A 39 -10.92 -14.89 -1.57
CA PRO A 39 -12.14 -15.33 -0.90
C PRO A 39 -12.49 -14.42 0.29
N PRO A 40 -13.75 -14.02 0.47
CA PRO A 40 -14.14 -13.08 1.54
C PRO A 40 -13.69 -13.51 2.94
N VAL A 41 -13.72 -14.82 3.22
CA VAL A 41 -13.29 -15.40 4.50
C VAL A 41 -11.81 -15.18 4.81
N VAL A 42 -10.95 -15.05 3.80
CA VAL A 42 -9.50 -14.87 3.96
C VAL A 42 -9.13 -13.38 4.12
N ARG A 43 -9.95 -12.46 3.57
CA ARG A 43 -9.61 -11.03 3.50
C ARG A 43 -9.29 -10.40 4.86
N PRO A 44 -10.02 -10.65 5.96
CA PRO A 44 -9.71 -10.04 7.25
C PRO A 44 -8.33 -10.45 7.77
N ALA A 45 -8.03 -11.75 7.76
CA ALA A 45 -6.74 -12.28 8.21
C ALA A 45 -5.58 -11.81 7.32
N MET A 46 -5.79 -11.80 6.00
CA MET A 46 -4.81 -11.30 5.05
C MET A 46 -4.54 -9.81 5.26
N LYS A 47 -5.59 -8.98 5.44
CA LYS A 47 -5.45 -7.55 5.73
C LYS A 47 -4.67 -7.34 7.03
N ALA A 48 -5.01 -8.06 8.10
CA ALA A 48 -4.30 -7.98 9.37
C ALA A 48 -2.80 -8.28 9.18
N SER A 49 -2.48 -9.39 8.52
CA SER A 49 -1.07 -9.78 8.27
C SER A 49 -0.31 -8.76 7.42
N LEU A 50 -0.96 -8.20 6.39
CA LEU A 50 -0.36 -7.16 5.53
C LEU A 50 -0.06 -5.88 6.31
N LEU A 51 -0.94 -5.49 7.23
CA LEU A 51 -0.75 -4.30 8.05
C LEU A 51 0.34 -4.53 9.11
N GLU A 52 0.29 -5.66 9.81
CA GLU A 52 1.25 -6.04 10.84
C GLU A 52 2.69 -6.09 10.29
N ARG A 53 2.88 -6.66 9.10
CA ARG A 53 4.21 -6.94 8.55
C ARG A 53 4.69 -5.89 7.54
N GLY A 54 3.77 -5.25 6.84
CA GLY A 54 4.08 -4.37 5.71
C GLY A 54 4.24 -2.90 6.10
N THR A 55 3.52 -2.43 7.12
CA THR A 55 3.44 -1.00 7.44
C THR A 55 4.79 -0.41 7.81
N GLU A 56 5.46 -0.98 8.81
CA GLU A 56 6.75 -0.50 9.30
C GLU A 56 7.82 -0.58 8.21
N VAL A 57 7.92 -1.72 7.53
CA VAL A 57 8.92 -1.97 6.49
C VAL A 57 8.76 -0.99 5.32
N TYR A 58 7.52 -0.76 4.87
CA TYR A 58 7.22 0.20 3.82
C TYR A 58 7.59 1.61 4.25
N TRP A 59 7.14 2.02 5.44
CA TRP A 59 7.38 3.36 5.97
C TRP A 59 8.88 3.65 6.09
N ALA A 60 9.64 2.78 6.76
CA ALA A 60 11.08 2.95 6.93
C ALA A 60 11.81 3.02 5.58
N GLY A 61 11.36 2.26 4.58
CA GLY A 61 11.92 2.31 3.23
C GLY A 61 11.58 3.60 2.49
N ALA A 62 10.36 4.11 2.63
CA ALA A 62 9.91 5.36 2.02
C ALA A 62 10.63 6.57 2.63
N VAL A 63 10.73 6.64 3.96
CA VAL A 63 11.42 7.73 4.68
C VAL A 63 12.91 7.80 4.30
N ARG A 64 13.60 6.66 4.29
CA ARG A 64 15.03 6.62 3.88
C ARG A 64 15.25 7.07 2.44
N ARG A 65 14.30 6.78 1.56
CA ARG A 65 14.34 7.24 0.16
C ARG A 65 14.14 8.75 0.09
N LEU A 66 13.10 9.25 0.77
CA LEU A 66 12.76 10.67 0.80
C LEU A 66 13.92 11.50 1.34
N ILE A 67 14.47 11.18 2.51
CA ILE A 67 15.60 11.92 3.10
C ILE A 67 16.82 11.95 2.17
N ARG A 68 17.05 10.88 1.40
CA ARG A 68 18.16 10.82 0.45
C ARG A 68 17.93 11.72 -0.77
N GLU A 69 16.69 11.82 -1.24
CA GLU A 69 16.33 12.51 -2.48
C GLU A 69 15.96 13.98 -2.24
N GLU A 70 15.36 14.28 -1.08
CA GLU A 70 14.84 15.57 -0.63
C GLU A 70 15.22 15.76 0.86
N PRO A 71 16.49 16.06 1.19
CA PRO A 71 16.95 16.15 2.58
C PRO A 71 16.37 17.35 3.35
N ASP A 72 15.89 18.36 2.65
CA ASP A 72 15.25 19.59 3.16
C ASP A 72 13.92 19.32 3.87
N VAL A 73 13.29 18.15 3.69
CA VAL A 73 12.08 17.76 4.44
C VAL A 73 12.29 17.62 5.96
N LEU A 74 13.55 17.66 6.42
CA LEU A 74 13.92 17.61 7.83
C LEU A 74 14.11 18.99 8.47
N GLU A 75 14.06 20.07 7.69
CA GLU A 75 14.10 21.46 8.17
C GLU A 75 12.72 21.92 8.68
#